data_AF-A0A914PCT7-F1
#
_entry.id   AF-A0A914PCT7-F1
#
_cell.length_a   1.000
_cell.length_b   1.000
_cell.length_c   1.000
_cell.angle_alpha   90.00
_cell.angle_beta   90.00
_cell.angle_gamma   90.00
#
_symmetry.space_group_name_H-M   'P 1'
#
loop_
_entity.id
_entity.type
_entity.pdbx_description
1 polymer ?
#
loop_
_entity_poly.entity_id
_entity_poly.type
_entity_poly.pdbx_seq_one_letter_code
_entity_poly.pdbx_strand_id
1 'polypeptide(L)'
;MYAMLKKEFFQYTAYKFMFLMGIYDLFILPCNGMITGLQVIWGEHFCNNPKLYYFAGVIGSDGFYAVGIICIILAFDRFLEMSFPSLARYVFGGVKTYLWLCVPILYQIYVGFQLPHVFNIKIYAMNSDPYHKIPEMENNPKFHFAEFRIFHGLNNGLLIVFLVLFYGGLIIIAKIKTKVYNKPQISKVQRQVNL
;
A
#
# COMPACT_ATOMS: atom_id res chain seq x y z
N MET A 1 15.38 2.13 8.03
CA MET A 1 15.44 3.32 7.14
C MET A 1 16.84 3.79 6.79
N TYR A 2 17.75 4.01 7.74
CA TYR A 2 19.11 4.51 7.47
C TYR A 2 19.88 3.73 6.39
N ALA A 3 19.77 2.39 6.37
CA ALA A 3 20.40 1.55 5.36
C ALA A 3 19.92 1.84 3.92
N MET A 4 18.65 2.23 3.74
CA MET A 4 18.05 2.51 2.43
C MET A 4 18.49 3.88 1.86
N LEU A 5 19.00 4.79 2.70
CA LEU A 5 19.48 6.11 2.31
C LEU A 5 20.91 6.10 1.72
N LYS A 6 21.61 4.96 1.81
CA LYS A 6 22.92 4.83 1.16
C LYS A 6 22.76 5.01 -0.35
N LYS A 7 23.64 5.83 -0.96
CA LYS A 7 23.59 6.16 -2.40
C LYS A 7 23.53 4.91 -3.30
N GLU A 8 24.21 3.85 -2.89
CA GLU A 8 24.25 2.55 -3.59
C GLU A 8 22.87 1.90 -3.75
N PHE A 9 21.95 2.12 -2.81
CA PHE A 9 20.60 1.55 -2.86
C PHE A 9 19.57 2.55 -3.37
N PHE A 10 19.71 3.83 -3.00
CA PHE A 10 18.75 4.87 -3.35
C PHE A 10 18.70 5.20 -4.86
N GLN A 11 19.69 4.73 -5.63
CA GLN A 11 19.68 4.82 -7.10
C GLN A 11 18.57 3.98 -7.75
N TYR A 12 18.09 2.93 -7.09
CA TYR A 12 17.05 2.05 -7.61
C TYR A 12 15.65 2.56 -7.23
N THR A 13 14.72 2.51 -8.17
CA THR A 13 13.33 2.98 -8.04
C THR A 13 12.65 2.40 -6.79
N ALA A 14 12.69 1.07 -6.65
CA ALA A 14 12.05 0.38 -5.54
C ALA A 14 12.51 0.84 -4.15
N TYR A 15 13.80 1.18 -3.97
CA TYR A 15 14.29 1.65 -2.67
C TYR A 15 13.75 3.04 -2.31
N LYS A 16 13.46 3.89 -3.30
CA LYS A 16 12.81 5.18 -3.06
C LYS A 16 11.38 4.99 -2.54
N PHE A 17 10.62 4.07 -3.15
CA PHE A 17 9.28 3.73 -2.69
C PHE A 17 9.28 3.02 -1.33
N MET A 18 10.20 2.07 -1.10
CA MET A 18 10.36 1.41 0.20
C MET A 18 10.72 2.40 1.31
N PHE A 19 11.53 3.40 1.00
CA PHE A 19 11.85 4.46 1.95
C PHE A 19 10.61 5.31 2.28
N LEU A 20 9.83 5.72 1.27
CA LEU A 20 8.56 6.44 1.48
C LEU A 20 7.58 5.61 2.31
N MET A 21 7.38 4.33 1.97
CA MET A 21 6.55 3.40 2.74
C MET A 21 7.00 3.33 4.21
N GLY A 22 8.30 3.23 4.45
CA GLY A 22 8.85 3.23 5.81
C GLY A 22 8.52 4.50 6.59
N ILE A 23 8.55 5.68 5.95
CA ILE A 23 8.14 6.94 6.58
C ILE A 23 6.67 6.85 7.00
N TYR A 24 5.79 6.39 6.11
CA TYR A 24 4.38 6.19 6.44
C TYR A 24 4.20 5.24 7.63
N ASP A 25 4.87 4.09 7.64
CA ASP A 25 4.76 3.10 8.72
C ASP A 25 5.17 3.66 10.09
N LEU A 26 6.13 4.59 10.16
CA LEU A 26 6.51 5.25 11.40
C LEU A 26 5.37 6.06 12.04
N PHE A 27 4.46 6.61 11.22
CA PHE A 27 3.37 7.45 11.70
C PHE A 27 2.05 6.68 11.81
N ILE A 28 1.77 5.80 10.85
CA ILE A 28 0.54 5.03 10.77
C ILE A 28 0.48 4.01 11.91
N LEU A 29 1.54 3.24 12.16
CA LEU A 29 1.52 2.14 13.12
C LEU A 29 1.25 2.62 14.56
N PRO A 30 1.87 3.71 15.06
CA PRO A 30 1.50 4.25 16.36
C PRO A 30 0.05 4.73 16.43
N CYS A 31 -0.48 5.35 15.37
CA CYS A 31 -1.85 5.83 15.35
C CYS A 31 -2.86 4.67 15.36
N ASN A 32 -2.73 3.72 14.44
CA ASN A 32 -3.65 2.59 14.34
C ASN A 32 -3.46 1.55 15.44
N GLY A 33 -2.24 1.40 15.97
CA GLY A 33 -1.91 0.41 16.99
C GLY A 33 -1.98 0.97 18.41
N MET A 34 -1.09 1.91 18.75
CA MET A 34 -0.95 2.40 20.13
C MET A 34 -2.10 3.31 20.53
N ILE A 35 -2.43 4.33 19.74
CA ILE A 35 -3.51 5.28 20.08
C ILE A 35 -4.85 4.54 20.12
N THR A 36 -5.20 3.80 19.07
CA THR A 36 -6.40 2.96 19.06
C THR A 36 -6.44 2.01 20.25
N GLY A 37 -5.32 1.34 20.57
CA GLY A 37 -5.23 0.44 21.71
C GLY A 37 -5.51 1.13 23.06
N LEU A 38 -4.96 2.32 23.27
CA LEU A 38 -5.23 3.12 24.46
C LEU A 38 -6.70 3.56 24.54
N GLN A 39 -7.28 3.97 23.42
CA GLN A 39 -8.71 4.32 23.35
C GLN A 39 -9.60 3.14 23.74
N VAL A 40 -9.23 1.91 23.34
CA VAL A 40 -9.94 0.69 23.75
C VAL A 40 -9.80 0.44 25.26
N ILE A 41 -8.58 0.52 25.81
CA ILE A 41 -8.32 0.26 27.24
C ILE A 41 -9.05 1.27 28.13
N TRP A 42 -9.08 2.54 27.74
CA TRP A 42 -9.70 3.61 28.51
C TRP A 42 -11.18 3.84 28.16
N GLY A 43 -11.70 3.16 27.13
CA GLY A 43 -13.07 3.39 26.65
C GLY A 43 -13.28 4.80 26.11
N GLU A 44 -12.25 5.43 25.55
CA GLU A 44 -12.34 6.79 25.04
C GLU A 44 -13.04 6.85 23.68
N HIS A 45 -13.81 7.92 23.49
CA HIS A 45 -14.48 8.23 22.24
C HIS A 45 -13.86 9.48 21.60
N PHE A 46 -14.22 9.75 20.34
CA PHE A 46 -13.77 10.94 19.63
C PHE A 46 -13.96 12.24 20.43
N CYS A 47 -15.05 12.35 21.20
CA CYS A 47 -15.40 13.53 21.98
C CYS A 47 -14.44 13.82 23.15
N ASN A 48 -13.65 12.85 23.64
CA ASN A 48 -12.73 13.05 24.76
C ASN A 48 -11.57 13.99 24.39
N ASN A 49 -11.01 13.82 23.19
CA ASN A 49 -9.93 14.66 22.67
C ASN A 49 -10.02 14.78 21.13
N PRO A 50 -10.95 15.61 20.63
CA PRO A 50 -11.30 15.63 19.21
C PRO A 50 -10.15 16.06 18.32
N LYS A 51 -9.26 16.96 18.79
CA LYS A 51 -8.09 17.39 18.01
C LYS A 51 -7.10 16.25 17.83
N LEU A 52 -6.73 15.57 18.91
CA LEU A 52 -5.78 14.46 18.86
C LEU A 52 -6.30 13.33 17.96
N TYR A 53 -7.55 12.90 18.18
CA TYR A 53 -8.10 11.76 17.44
C TYR A 53 -8.42 12.08 15.98
N TYR A 54 -8.74 13.33 15.66
CA TYR A 54 -8.87 13.75 14.26
C TYR A 54 -7.53 13.59 13.52
N PHE A 55 -6.43 14.11 14.07
CA PHE A 55 -5.11 13.95 13.45
C PHE A 55 -4.65 12.49 13.42
N ALA A 56 -4.93 11.72 14.47
CA ALA A 56 -4.63 10.29 14.50
C ALA A 56 -5.39 9.52 13.41
N GLY A 57 -6.65 9.89 13.14
CA GLY A 57 -7.46 9.36 12.05
C GLY A 57 -6.90 9.68 10.67
N VAL A 58 -6.54 10.94 10.43
CA VAL A 58 -5.92 11.37 9.16
C VAL A 58 -4.60 10.64 8.91
N ILE A 59 -3.74 10.59 9.93
CA ILE A 59 -2.43 9.93 9.80
C ILE A 59 -2.59 8.41 9.65
N GLY A 60 -3.41 7.79 10.50
CA GLY A 60 -3.59 6.35 10.55
C GLY A 60 -4.39 5.82 9.36
N SER A 61 -5.60 6.32 9.17
CA SER A 61 -6.51 5.79 8.15
C SER A 61 -6.19 6.32 6.77
N ASP A 62 -6.01 7.63 6.54
CA ASP A 62 -5.69 8.13 5.19
C ASP A 62 -4.33 7.61 4.72
N GLY A 63 -3.36 7.56 5.65
CA GLY A 63 -2.05 6.97 5.40
C GLY A 63 -2.11 5.51 4.96
N PHE A 64 -3.06 4.72 5.47
CA PHE A 64 -3.25 3.33 5.04
C PHE A 64 -3.58 3.22 3.55
N TYR A 65 -4.43 4.10 3.02
CA TYR A 65 -4.73 4.16 1.58
C TYR A 65 -3.48 4.51 0.76
N ALA A 66 -2.68 5.46 1.24
CA ALA A 66 -1.43 5.84 0.60
C ALA A 66 -0.43 4.66 0.53
N VAL A 67 -0.25 3.93 1.64
CA VAL A 67 0.61 2.74 1.69
C VAL A 67 0.11 1.66 0.73
N GLY A 68 -1.21 1.45 0.64
CA GLY A 68 -1.80 0.54 -0.35
C GLY A 68 -1.38 0.88 -1.78
N ILE A 69 -1.48 2.15 -2.17
CA ILE A 69 -1.02 2.61 -3.49
C ILE A 69 0.49 2.41 -3.67
N ILE A 70 1.30 2.70 -2.65
CA ILE A 70 2.76 2.44 -2.70
C ILE A 70 3.03 0.96 -2.95
N CYS A 71 2.31 0.05 -2.28
CA CYS A 71 2.44 -1.39 -2.48
C CYS A 71 2.13 -1.80 -3.93
N ILE A 72 1.06 -1.26 -4.53
CA ILE A 72 0.70 -1.54 -5.92
C ILE A 72 1.79 -1.04 -6.87
N ILE A 73 2.25 0.20 -6.69
CA ILE A 73 3.30 0.80 -7.54
C ILE A 73 4.59 -0.01 -7.44
N LEU A 74 4.97 -0.43 -6.22
CA LEU A 74 6.17 -1.23 -5.99
C LEU A 74 6.07 -2.61 -6.64
N ALA A 75 4.92 -3.28 -6.51
CA ALA A 75 4.69 -4.57 -7.16
C ALA A 75 4.72 -4.44 -8.69
N PHE A 76 4.15 -3.36 -9.23
CA PHE A 76 4.17 -3.06 -10.66
C PHE A 76 5.57 -2.75 -11.19
N ASP A 77 6.35 -1.93 -10.47
CA ASP A 77 7.76 -1.63 -10.78
C ASP A 77 8.57 -2.92 -10.89
N ARG A 78 8.48 -3.81 -9.89
CA ARG A 78 9.17 -5.11 -9.90
C ARG A 78 8.71 -6.01 -11.04
N PHE A 79 7.40 -6.08 -11.26
CA PHE A 79 6.84 -6.88 -12.35
C PHE A 79 7.37 -6.40 -13.70
N LEU A 80 7.40 -5.08 -13.95
CA LEU A 80 7.94 -4.53 -15.19
C LEU A 80 9.45 -4.71 -15.31
N GLU A 81 10.22 -4.48 -14.24
CA GLU A 81 11.68 -4.68 -14.26
C GLU A 81 12.04 -6.12 -14.67
N MET A 82 11.26 -7.09 -14.22
CA MET A 82 11.51 -8.50 -14.51
C MET A 82 10.99 -8.95 -15.88
N SER A 83 9.83 -8.43 -16.31
CA SER A 83 9.16 -8.81 -17.56
C SER A 83 9.70 -8.03 -18.76
N PHE A 84 9.78 -6.70 -18.62
CA PHE A 84 10.06 -5.75 -19.69
C PHE A 84 10.99 -4.62 -19.20
N PRO A 85 12.30 -4.87 -19.04
CA PRO A 85 13.24 -3.92 -18.45
C PRO A 85 13.29 -2.54 -19.16
N SER A 86 13.10 -2.51 -20.48
CA SER A 86 13.04 -1.27 -21.26
C SER A 86 11.81 -0.43 -20.90
N LEU A 87 10.66 -1.08 -20.71
CA LEU A 87 9.42 -0.42 -20.30
C LEU A 87 9.52 0.07 -18.86
N ALA A 88 10.12 -0.71 -17.96
CA ALA A 88 10.37 -0.29 -16.58
C ALA A 88 11.20 1.01 -16.53
N ARG A 89 12.30 1.07 -17.30
CA ARG A 89 13.11 2.31 -17.45
C ARG A 89 12.31 3.46 -18.05
N TYR A 90 11.43 3.18 -19.01
CA TYR A 90 10.58 4.20 -19.60
C TYR A 90 9.53 4.75 -18.62
N VAL A 91 8.90 3.91 -17.80
CA VAL A 91 7.84 4.32 -16.87
C VAL A 91 8.41 4.96 -15.60
N PHE A 92 9.43 4.34 -15.01
CA PHE A 92 9.94 4.70 -13.69
C PHE A 92 11.31 5.40 -13.71
N GLY A 93 12.02 5.43 -14.83
CA GLY A 93 13.40 5.91 -14.87
C GLY A 93 13.58 7.42 -14.64
N GLY A 94 14.69 7.76 -13.97
CA GLY A 94 15.17 9.13 -13.81
C GLY A 94 14.24 9.99 -12.95
N VAL A 95 13.89 11.18 -13.46
CA VAL A 95 13.04 12.15 -12.74
C VAL A 95 11.59 11.65 -12.58
N LYS A 96 11.13 10.76 -13.47
CA LYS A 96 9.75 10.23 -13.44
C LYS A 96 9.44 9.47 -12.17
N THR A 97 10.42 8.82 -11.52
CA THR A 97 10.20 8.19 -10.21
C THR A 97 9.64 9.18 -9.19
N TYR A 98 10.13 10.43 -9.20
CA TYR A 98 9.69 11.44 -8.24
C TYR A 98 8.25 11.89 -8.48
N LEU A 99 7.81 11.92 -9.75
CA LEU A 99 6.39 12.14 -10.07
C LEU A 99 5.52 11.02 -9.51
N TRP A 100 5.97 9.76 -9.62
CA TRP A 100 5.26 8.63 -9.02
C TRP A 100 5.24 8.66 -7.48
N LEU A 101 6.26 9.21 -6.82
CA LEU A 101 6.25 9.42 -5.36
C LEU A 101 5.18 10.42 -4.92
N CYS A 102 4.75 11.34 -5.79
CA CYS A 102 3.66 12.27 -5.49
C CYS A 102 2.29 11.58 -5.50
N VAL A 103 2.09 10.53 -6.29
CA VAL A 103 0.80 9.82 -6.43
C VAL A 103 0.20 9.38 -5.08
N PRO A 104 0.92 8.64 -4.20
CA PRO A 104 0.37 8.25 -2.90
C PRO A 104 0.07 9.43 -1.98
N ILE A 105 0.85 10.51 -2.06
CA ILE A 105 0.64 11.74 -1.28
C ILE A 105 -0.64 12.44 -1.73
N LEU A 106 -0.82 12.60 -3.05
CA LEU A 106 -2.03 13.19 -3.62
C LEU A 106 -3.26 12.33 -3.32
N TYR A 107 -3.12 11.00 -3.35
CA TYR A 107 -4.21 10.10 -2.99
C TYR A 107 -4.60 10.21 -1.52
N GLN A 108 -3.62 10.29 -0.61
CA GLN A 108 -3.89 10.54 0.81
C GLN A 108 -4.66 11.85 1.01
N ILE A 109 -4.20 12.93 0.37
CA ILE A 109 -4.84 14.25 0.46
C ILE A 109 -6.27 14.18 -0.07
N TYR A 110 -6.49 13.52 -1.21
CA TYR A 110 -7.83 13.32 -1.77
C TYR A 110 -8.74 12.58 -0.78
N VAL A 111 -8.28 11.49 -0.17
CA VAL A 111 -9.06 10.70 0.79
C VAL A 111 -9.36 11.50 2.06
N GLY A 112 -8.36 12.22 2.61
CA GLY A 112 -8.53 13.02 3.82
C GLY A 112 -9.51 14.18 3.69
N PHE A 113 -9.76 14.66 2.47
CA PHE A 113 -10.80 15.66 2.20
C PHE A 113 -12.22 15.09 2.12
N GLN A 114 -12.37 13.77 1.91
CA GLN A 114 -13.71 13.18 1.75
C GLN A 114 -14.44 13.11 3.08
N LEU A 115 -13.85 12.47 4.08
CA LEU A 115 -14.44 12.31 5.40
C LEU A 115 -13.39 12.17 6.51
N PRO A 116 -13.68 12.68 7.72
CA PRO A 116 -12.85 12.42 8.88
C PRO A 116 -12.94 10.95 9.29
N HIS A 117 -11.79 10.29 9.38
CA HIS A 117 -11.70 8.97 10.01
C HIS A 117 -11.67 9.13 11.51
N VAL A 118 -12.65 8.59 12.22
CA VAL A 118 -12.75 8.71 13.67
C VAL A 118 -12.84 7.34 14.31
N PHE A 119 -12.32 7.24 15.53
CA PHE A 119 -12.33 5.98 16.27
C PHE A 119 -13.77 5.59 16.65
N ASN A 120 -14.14 4.36 16.30
CA ASN A 120 -15.40 3.74 16.68
C ASN A 120 -15.14 2.52 17.57
N ILE A 121 -15.60 2.61 18.82
CA ILE A 121 -15.40 1.56 19.84
C ILE A 121 -16.07 0.23 19.48
N LYS A 122 -17.14 0.23 18.67
CA LYS A 122 -17.88 -1.00 18.32
C LYS A 122 -17.11 -1.87 17.33
N ILE A 123 -16.20 -1.27 16.57
CA ILE A 123 -15.33 -1.96 15.60
C ILE A 123 -13.86 -1.94 15.98
N TYR A 124 -13.50 -1.26 17.08
CA TYR A 124 -12.14 -1.13 17.58
C TYR A 124 -11.17 -0.57 16.53
N ALA A 125 -11.66 0.32 15.66
CA ALA A 125 -10.89 0.86 14.54
C ALA A 125 -11.31 2.29 14.20
N MET A 126 -10.40 3.01 13.56
CA MET A 126 -10.70 4.30 12.94
C MET A 126 -11.44 4.07 11.63
N ASN A 127 -12.59 4.72 11.48
CA ASN A 127 -13.48 4.56 10.34
C ASN A 127 -14.16 5.89 10.03
N SER A 128 -14.47 6.13 8.76
CA SER A 128 -15.18 7.36 8.34
C SER A 128 -16.67 7.31 8.63
N ASP A 129 -17.20 6.14 8.93
CA ASP A 129 -18.56 5.97 9.46
C ASP A 129 -18.48 5.85 11.00
N PRO A 130 -18.63 6.97 11.75
CA PRO A 130 -18.60 6.97 13.21
C PRO A 130 -19.70 6.12 13.83
N TYR A 131 -20.80 5.88 13.10
CA TYR A 131 -21.98 5.20 13.61
C TYR A 131 -22.09 3.76 13.12
N HIS A 132 -21.05 3.24 12.46
CA HIS A 132 -21.05 1.87 11.99
C HIS A 132 -21.31 0.88 13.14
N LYS A 133 -22.29 -0.03 12.94
CA LYS A 133 -22.79 -0.97 13.96
C LYS A 133 -23.43 -0.33 15.20
N ILE A 134 -24.00 0.86 15.05
CA ILE A 134 -24.88 1.50 16.04
C ILE A 134 -26.32 1.45 15.49
N PRO A 135 -27.15 0.48 15.91
CA PRO A 135 -28.43 0.16 15.26
C PRO A 135 -29.41 1.34 15.13
N GLU A 136 -29.40 2.23 16.13
CA GLU A 136 -30.27 3.41 16.21
C GLU A 136 -29.94 4.48 15.16
N MET A 137 -28.67 4.52 14.73
CA MET A 137 -28.13 5.55 13.84
C MET A 137 -27.89 5.02 12.43
N GLU A 138 -27.63 3.72 12.28
CA GLU A 138 -27.34 3.06 11.00
C GLU A 138 -28.53 3.09 10.02
N ASN A 139 -29.76 2.97 10.54
CA ASN A 139 -30.99 3.04 9.73
C ASN A 139 -31.48 4.47 9.46
N ASN A 140 -30.79 5.49 9.98
CA ASN A 140 -31.19 6.86 9.79
C ASN A 140 -30.61 7.40 8.47
N PRO A 141 -31.44 7.79 7.48
CA PRO A 141 -30.96 8.25 6.19
C PRO A 141 -30.09 9.53 6.28
N LYS A 142 -30.17 10.29 7.39
CA LYS A 142 -29.31 11.45 7.64
C LYS A 142 -27.85 11.09 7.95
N PHE A 143 -27.57 9.86 8.37
CA PHE A 143 -26.24 9.39 8.78
C PHE A 143 -25.74 8.25 7.88
N HIS A 144 -26.25 8.19 6.64
CA HIS A 144 -25.98 7.08 5.74
C HIS A 144 -24.67 7.28 4.96
N PHE A 145 -23.55 6.79 5.50
CA PHE A 145 -22.21 6.87 4.88
C PHE A 145 -21.95 5.81 3.79
N ALA A 146 -22.97 5.44 3.01
CA ALA A 146 -22.91 4.31 2.08
C ALA A 146 -21.86 4.48 0.98
N GLU A 147 -21.69 5.70 0.46
CA GLU A 147 -20.72 6.02 -0.60
C GLU A 147 -19.28 5.74 -0.16
N PHE A 148 -18.94 6.12 1.09
CA PHE A 148 -17.61 5.88 1.62
C PHE A 148 -17.34 4.38 1.85
N ARG A 149 -18.33 3.62 2.30
CA ARG A 149 -18.19 2.16 2.46
C ARG A 149 -17.92 1.48 1.13
N ILE A 150 -18.60 1.90 0.07
CA ILE A 150 -18.34 1.43 -1.30
C ILE A 150 -16.93 1.82 -1.74
N PHE A 151 -16.52 3.08 -1.53
CA PHE A 151 -15.17 3.55 -1.84
C PHE A 151 -14.08 2.72 -1.13
N HIS A 152 -14.21 2.51 0.17
CA HIS A 152 -13.26 1.70 0.96
C HIS A 152 -13.21 0.25 0.47
N GLY A 153 -14.37 -0.35 0.21
CA GLY A 153 -14.47 -1.70 -0.34
C GLY A 153 -13.80 -1.84 -1.70
N LEU A 154 -14.04 -0.88 -2.61
CA LEU A 154 -13.40 -0.83 -3.93
C LEU A 154 -11.88 -0.65 -3.81
N ASN A 155 -11.41 0.26 -2.95
CA ASN A 155 -9.98 0.47 -2.72
C ASN A 155 -9.29 -0.83 -2.28
N ASN A 156 -9.83 -1.50 -1.28
CA ASN A 156 -9.22 -2.73 -0.75
C ASN A 156 -9.34 -3.89 -1.75
N GLY A 157 -10.45 -4.00 -2.47
CA GLY A 157 -10.64 -5.00 -3.52
C GLY A 157 -9.63 -4.82 -4.66
N LEU A 158 -9.45 -3.60 -5.15
CA LEU A 158 -8.47 -3.27 -6.19
C LEU A 158 -7.04 -3.53 -5.71
N LEU A 159 -6.72 -3.18 -4.46
CA LEU A 159 -5.43 -3.48 -3.85
C LEU A 159 -5.10 -4.97 -3.93
N ILE A 160 -6.04 -5.82 -3.49
CA ILE A 160 -5.85 -7.28 -3.52
C ILE A 160 -5.68 -7.76 -4.97
N VAL A 161 -6.55 -7.33 -5.88
CA VAL A 161 -6.50 -7.75 -7.30
C VAL A 161 -5.16 -7.42 -7.93
N PHE A 162 -4.69 -6.18 -7.80
CA PHE A 162 -3.42 -5.76 -8.40
C PHE A 162 -2.22 -6.47 -7.77
N LEU A 163 -2.18 -6.62 -6.44
CA LEU A 163 -1.08 -7.32 -5.78
C LEU A 163 -1.00 -8.79 -6.17
N VAL A 164 -2.15 -9.49 -6.22
CA VAL A 164 -2.20 -10.88 -6.68
C VAL A 164 -1.74 -11.00 -8.12
N LEU A 165 -2.20 -10.11 -9.01
CA LEU A 165 -1.81 -10.09 -10.41
C LEU A 165 -0.30 -9.91 -10.58
N PHE A 166 0.28 -8.87 -9.96
CA PHE A 166 1.69 -8.54 -10.15
C PHE A 166 2.63 -9.52 -9.45
N TYR A 167 2.37 -9.89 -8.20
CA TYR A 167 3.19 -10.88 -7.50
C TYR A 167 3.03 -12.30 -8.07
N GLY A 168 1.81 -12.68 -8.46
CA GLY A 168 1.56 -13.94 -9.17
C GLY A 168 2.34 -13.99 -10.48
N GLY A 169 2.28 -12.91 -11.28
CA GLY A 169 3.05 -12.76 -12.51
C GLY A 169 4.57 -12.84 -12.27
N LEU A 170 5.08 -12.17 -11.24
CA LEU A 170 6.48 -12.23 -10.83
C LEU A 170 6.93 -13.67 -10.53
N ILE A 171 6.16 -14.43 -9.77
CA ILE A 171 6.46 -15.82 -9.43
C ILE A 171 6.53 -16.70 -10.68
N ILE A 172 5.58 -16.52 -11.61
CA ILE A 172 5.53 -17.27 -12.87
C ILE A 172 6.78 -16.97 -13.70
N ILE A 173 7.13 -15.70 -13.88
CA ILE A 173 8.27 -15.28 -14.69
C ILE A 173 9.59 -15.72 -14.04
N ALA A 174 9.69 -15.66 -12.71
CA ALA A 174 10.83 -16.18 -11.97
C ALA A 174 11.05 -17.66 -12.26
N LYS A 175 9.98 -18.48 -12.19
CA LYS A 175 10.07 -19.91 -12.51
C LYS A 175 10.49 -20.16 -13.96
N ILE A 176 9.97 -19.39 -14.91
CA ILE A 176 10.34 -19.51 -16.34
C ILE A 176 11.84 -19.18 -16.52
N LYS A 177 12.32 -18.06 -15.99
CA LYS A 177 13.72 -17.63 -16.13
C LYS A 177 14.69 -18.60 -15.45
N THR A 178 14.37 -19.08 -14.24
CA THR A 178 15.21 -20.08 -13.54
C THR A 178 15.27 -21.39 -14.31
N LYS A 179 14.16 -21.86 -14.90
CA LYS A 179 14.17 -23.05 -15.76
C LYS A 179 15.02 -22.86 -17.01
N VAL A 180 14.99 -21.68 -17.64
CA VAL A 180 15.82 -21.38 -18.82
C VAL A 180 17.30 -21.36 -18.45
N TYR A 181 17.66 -20.75 -17.33
CA TYR A 181 19.05 -20.68 -16.84
C TYR A 181 19.59 -22.06 -16.43
N ASN A 182 18.78 -22.89 -15.77
CA ASN A 182 19.15 -24.24 -15.33
C ASN A 182 19.11 -25.29 -16.45
N LYS A 183 18.77 -24.94 -17.70
CA LYS A 183 18.93 -25.89 -18.81
C LYS A 183 20.43 -26.14 -18.99
N PRO A 184 20.92 -27.39 -18.87
CA PRO A 184 22.32 -27.68 -19.15
C PRO A 184 22.61 -27.25 -20.58
N GLN A 185 23.56 -26.33 -20.76
CA GLN A 185 24.10 -26.03 -22.07
C GLN A 185 24.83 -27.28 -22.55
N ILE A 186 24.15 -28.12 -23.32
CA ILE A 186 24.81 -29.21 -24.05
C ILE A 186 25.80 -28.53 -24.99
N SER A 187 27.07 -28.54 -24.61
CA SER A 187 28.18 -28.06 -25.43
C SER A 187 28.08 -28.72 -26.80
N LYS A 188 28.32 -27.97 -27.87
CA LYS A 188 28.32 -28.49 -29.25
C LYS A 188 29.15 -29.78 -29.41
N VAL A 189 30.15 -29.96 -28.54
CA VAL A 189 31.00 -31.15 -28.44
C VAL A 189 30.22 -32.43 -28.10
N GLN A 190 29.23 -32.38 -27.21
CA GLN A 190 28.42 -33.55 -26.83
C GLN A 190 27.44 -33.98 -27.94
N ARG A 191 27.20 -33.14 -28.95
CA ARG A 191 26.35 -33.46 -30.10
C ARG A 191 27.07 -34.26 -31.18
N GLN A 192 28.41 -34.20 -31.24
CA GLN A 192 29.23 -34.92 -32.22
C GLN A 192 29.61 -36.35 -31.79
N VAL A 193 29.43 -36.71 -30.51
CA VAL A 193 29.81 -38.04 -29.99
C VAL A 193 28.66 -39.06 -30.06
N ASN A 194 27.45 -38.62 -30.44
CA ASN A 194 26.24 -39.45 -30.57
C ASN A 194 25.77 -39.66 -32.02
N LEU A 195 26.65 -39.44 -33.00
CA LEU A 195 26.50 -39.83 -34.40
C LEU A 195 27.67 -40.74 -34.76
#